data_AF-A0A661EPY6-F1
#
_entry.id   AF-A0A661EPY6-F1
#
_cell.length_a   1.000
_cell.length_b   1.000
_cell.length_c   1.000
_cell.angle_alpha   90.00
_cell.angle_beta   90.00
_cell.angle_gamma   90.00
#
_symmetry.space_group_name_H-M   'P 1'
#
loop_
_entity.id
_entity.type
_entity.pdbx_description
1 polymer ?
#
loop_
_entity_poly.entity_id
_entity_poly.type
_entity_poly.pdbx_seq_one_letter_code
_entity_poly.pdbx_strand_id
1 'polypeptide(L)'
;MAYNIEKSNGDPIVVADGTADTSQFSIALLGKNTVGYGDEIAQNSIRMLENFASDGTSPSNQTNGQLWYDYSVHTLKVYNEDALDWDELMIGSSIKGDLIPDTDLAYTVGDATHRFTEMWATTFNGTATSAQYADLAERYEADAPLEAGDVVMIGGAKEVTKTTEAKSTEVFGIVSTAPGLMLNSEAGDDTTHPYIALAGRVPVKVIGPVSKGQRLVASNIAGVAMASSGLDAALAIIGRALEDKTTDEAGKIEAVVGVK
;
A
#
# COMPACT_ATOMS: atom_id res chain seq x y z
N MET A 1 24.35 -36.99 47.00
CA MET A 1 24.61 -37.36 45.58
C MET A 1 24.04 -36.29 44.68
N ALA A 2 24.71 -35.93 43.59
CA ALA A 2 24.23 -34.95 42.62
C ALA A 2 22.86 -35.31 42.01
N TYR A 3 22.17 -34.31 41.44
CA TYR A 3 21.10 -34.52 40.48
C TYR A 3 21.68 -34.59 39.07
N ASN A 4 21.15 -35.51 38.28
CA ASN A 4 21.38 -35.57 36.83
C ASN A 4 20.06 -35.24 36.16
N ILE A 5 20.04 -34.13 35.43
CA ILE A 5 18.91 -33.66 34.62
C ILE A 5 19.36 -33.76 33.17
N GLU A 6 18.44 -33.89 32.21
CA GLU A 6 18.77 -33.89 30.78
C GLU A 6 18.16 -32.66 30.13
N LYS A 7 18.93 -32.00 29.26
CA LYS A 7 18.38 -31.05 28.30
C LYS A 7 17.48 -31.80 27.30
N SER A 8 16.66 -31.07 26.57
CA SER A 8 15.81 -31.62 25.49
C SER A 8 16.62 -32.28 24.37
N ASN A 9 17.89 -31.90 24.17
CA ASN A 9 18.81 -32.52 23.23
C ASN A 9 19.53 -33.77 23.81
N GLY A 10 19.22 -34.16 25.04
CA GLY A 10 19.82 -35.32 25.73
C GLY A 10 21.14 -35.01 26.47
N ASP A 11 21.66 -33.78 26.40
CA ASP A 11 22.89 -33.43 27.11
C ASP A 11 22.67 -33.46 28.63
N PRO A 12 23.56 -34.12 29.39
CA PRO A 12 23.42 -34.21 30.84
C PRO A 12 23.77 -32.88 31.51
N ILE A 13 23.00 -32.55 32.53
CA ILE A 13 23.21 -31.45 33.47
C ILE A 13 23.46 -32.07 34.84
N VAL A 14 24.58 -31.73 35.47
CA VAL A 14 24.96 -32.24 36.80
C VAL A 14 24.93 -31.10 37.80
N VAL A 15 24.12 -31.26 38.84
CA VAL A 15 24.00 -30.27 39.94
C VAL A 15 24.51 -30.90 41.23
N ALA A 16 25.53 -30.31 41.83
CA ALA A 16 26.19 -30.82 43.03
C ALA A 16 25.25 -30.84 44.25
N ASP A 17 25.55 -31.70 45.23
CA ASP A 17 24.77 -31.83 46.47
C ASP A 17 25.03 -30.62 47.39
N GLY A 18 23.97 -30.09 47.99
CA GLY A 18 24.01 -28.96 48.92
C GLY A 18 24.19 -27.59 48.27
N THR A 19 24.10 -27.46 46.94
CA THR A 19 24.41 -26.23 46.20
C THR A 19 23.26 -25.77 45.29
N ALA A 20 23.09 -24.45 45.15
CA ALA A 20 22.35 -23.83 44.06
C ALA A 20 23.34 -23.40 42.96
N ASP A 21 23.23 -23.99 41.76
CA ASP A 21 24.06 -23.64 40.60
C ASP A 21 23.39 -22.54 39.77
N THR A 22 24.03 -21.37 39.72
CA THR A 22 23.58 -20.19 38.95
C THR A 22 24.46 -19.90 37.73
N SER A 23 25.45 -20.77 37.46
CA SER A 23 26.48 -20.57 36.44
C SER A 23 26.13 -21.17 35.08
N GLN A 24 25.20 -22.11 35.03
CA GLN A 24 24.88 -22.85 33.80
C GLN A 24 23.65 -22.30 33.04
N PHE A 25 22.70 -21.69 33.75
CA PHE A 25 21.43 -21.24 33.19
C PHE A 25 20.99 -19.91 33.82
N SER A 26 20.06 -19.22 33.15
CA SER A 26 19.42 -17.99 33.65
C SER A 26 18.59 -18.18 34.93
N ILE A 27 18.32 -19.43 35.30
CA ILE A 27 17.67 -19.85 36.55
C ILE A 27 18.68 -20.59 37.45
N ALA A 28 18.45 -20.56 38.76
CA ALA A 28 19.21 -21.39 39.68
C ALA A 28 18.76 -22.85 39.61
N LEU A 29 19.68 -23.78 39.36
CA LEU A 29 19.41 -25.21 39.48
C LEU A 29 19.77 -25.70 40.88
N LEU A 30 18.82 -26.36 41.55
CA LEU A 30 18.97 -26.76 42.95
C LEU A 30 19.45 -28.20 43.08
N GLY A 31 20.57 -28.38 43.76
CA GLY A 31 21.10 -29.66 44.17
C GLY A 31 20.26 -30.33 45.25
N LYS A 32 20.48 -31.64 45.48
CA LYS A 32 19.90 -32.32 46.66
C LYS A 32 20.33 -31.60 47.94
N ASN A 33 19.50 -31.60 48.97
CA ASN A 33 19.80 -31.01 50.28
C ASN A 33 20.22 -29.52 50.27
N THR A 34 19.89 -28.76 49.22
CA THR A 34 20.21 -27.33 49.17
C THR A 34 19.46 -26.58 50.26
N VAL A 35 20.19 -25.85 51.10
CA VAL A 35 19.60 -24.99 52.15
C VAL A 35 19.04 -23.73 51.50
N GLY A 36 17.87 -23.24 51.94
CA GLY A 36 17.26 -22.03 51.37
C GLY A 36 16.60 -22.22 50.01
N TYR A 37 16.36 -23.47 49.58
CA TYR A 37 15.80 -23.80 48.27
C TYR A 37 14.47 -23.09 47.94
N GLY A 38 13.68 -22.73 48.97
CA GLY A 38 12.38 -22.07 48.77
C GLY A 38 12.49 -20.71 48.10
N ASP A 39 13.51 -19.93 48.46
CA ASP A 39 13.72 -18.58 47.92
C ASP A 39 14.10 -18.67 46.43
N GLU A 40 15.00 -19.59 46.07
CA GLU A 40 15.42 -19.83 44.69
C GLU A 40 14.29 -20.34 43.81
N ILE A 41 13.43 -21.24 44.31
CA ILE A 41 12.26 -21.70 43.55
C ILE A 41 11.29 -20.55 43.28
N ALA A 42 11.01 -19.74 44.30
CA ALA A 42 10.14 -18.58 44.16
C ALA A 42 10.72 -17.57 43.15
N GLN A 43 12.02 -17.26 43.27
CA GLN A 43 12.72 -16.33 42.38
C GLN A 43 12.75 -16.82 40.94
N ASN A 44 13.04 -18.11 40.71
CA ASN A 44 12.97 -18.73 39.39
C ASN A 44 11.56 -18.64 38.80
N SER A 45 10.54 -18.91 39.61
CA SER A 45 9.14 -18.87 39.18
C SER A 45 8.75 -17.46 38.71
N ILE A 46 9.15 -16.42 39.44
CA ILE A 46 8.91 -15.03 39.05
C ILE A 46 9.70 -14.68 37.78
N ARG A 47 11.00 -15.02 37.70
CA ARG A 47 11.81 -14.77 36.50
C ARG A 47 11.18 -15.38 35.26
N MET A 48 10.73 -16.63 35.33
CA MET A 48 10.07 -17.28 34.21
C MET A 48 8.74 -16.61 33.86
N LEU A 49 7.93 -16.24 34.86
CA LEU A 49 6.65 -15.55 34.65
C LEU A 49 6.82 -14.20 33.95
N GLU A 50 7.89 -13.47 34.28
CA GLU A 50 8.21 -12.16 33.71
C GLU A 50 9.01 -12.27 32.40
N ASN A 51 9.33 -13.47 31.92
CA ASN A 51 10.26 -13.68 30.81
C ASN A 51 11.60 -12.97 31.05
N PHE A 52 12.18 -13.19 32.23
CA PHE A 52 13.48 -12.66 32.67
C PHE A 52 13.62 -11.14 32.51
N ALA A 53 12.52 -10.42 32.72
CA ALA A 53 12.44 -9.01 32.38
C ALA A 53 13.50 -8.15 33.10
N SER A 54 14.07 -7.20 32.37
CA SER A 54 15.09 -6.28 32.89
C SER A 54 15.16 -5.00 32.06
N ASP A 55 15.79 -3.96 32.62
CA ASP A 55 16.00 -2.68 31.95
C ASP A 55 17.31 -2.70 31.14
N GLY A 56 17.22 -3.05 29.85
CA GLY A 56 18.33 -3.02 28.90
C GLY A 56 19.47 -4.02 29.14
N THR A 57 19.39 -4.86 30.18
CA THR A 57 20.46 -5.82 30.56
C THR A 57 20.00 -7.25 30.33
N SER A 58 20.46 -7.89 29.26
CA SER A 58 20.04 -9.26 28.92
C SER A 58 20.37 -10.28 30.02
N PRO A 59 19.60 -11.38 30.14
CA PRO A 59 19.93 -12.50 31.01
C PRO A 59 21.32 -13.09 30.69
N SER A 60 22.03 -13.55 31.72
CA SER A 60 23.29 -14.30 31.59
C SER A 60 23.04 -15.81 31.59
N ASN A 61 23.93 -16.58 30.95
CA ASN A 61 23.79 -18.04 30.81
C ASN A 61 22.48 -18.42 30.09
N GLN A 62 22.17 -17.62 29.07
CA GLN A 62 21.00 -17.79 28.24
C GLN A 62 21.05 -19.09 27.43
N THR A 63 19.89 -19.68 27.21
CA THR A 63 19.73 -20.88 26.37
C THR A 63 19.06 -20.49 25.05
N ASN A 64 19.39 -21.19 23.96
CA ASN A 64 18.74 -20.95 22.66
C ASN A 64 17.20 -21.00 22.81
N GLY A 65 16.52 -20.02 22.23
CA GLY A 65 15.07 -19.87 22.33
C GLY A 65 14.56 -19.28 23.65
N GLN A 66 15.43 -18.91 24.60
CA GLN A 66 15.00 -18.24 25.83
C GLN A 66 14.33 -16.90 25.50
N LEU A 67 13.26 -16.58 26.23
CA LEU A 67 12.57 -15.29 26.13
C LEU A 67 13.14 -14.27 27.12
N TRP A 68 13.20 -13.01 26.69
CA TRP A 68 13.59 -11.86 27.51
C TRP A 68 12.70 -10.65 27.23
N TYR A 69 12.05 -10.10 28.24
CA TYR A 69 11.34 -8.82 28.10
C TYR A 69 12.24 -7.64 28.49
N ASP A 70 12.55 -6.79 27.52
CA ASP A 70 13.42 -5.62 27.74
C ASP A 70 12.57 -4.37 28.02
N TYR A 71 12.58 -3.89 29.27
CA TYR A 71 11.83 -2.70 29.69
C TYR A 71 12.31 -1.42 29.02
N SER A 72 13.57 -1.36 28.56
CA SER A 72 14.11 -0.15 27.96
C SER A 72 13.45 0.17 26.61
N VAL A 73 13.10 -0.88 25.86
CA VAL A 73 12.48 -0.79 24.52
C VAL A 73 11.05 -1.33 24.47
N HIS A 74 10.56 -1.91 25.58
CA HIS A 74 9.22 -2.49 25.74
C HIS A 74 8.93 -3.64 24.75
N THR A 75 9.93 -4.47 24.47
CA THR A 75 9.86 -5.54 23.46
C THR A 75 10.24 -6.89 24.07
N LEU A 76 9.52 -7.94 23.67
CA LEU A 76 9.90 -9.32 23.96
C LEU A 76 10.94 -9.77 22.94
N LYS A 77 12.03 -10.36 23.40
CA LYS A 77 13.13 -10.86 22.57
C LYS A 77 13.31 -12.36 22.76
N VAL A 78 13.89 -13.03 21.77
CA VAL A 78 14.27 -14.44 21.81
C VAL A 78 15.76 -14.60 21.56
N TYR A 79 16.46 -15.38 22.38
CA TYR A 79 17.88 -15.61 22.18
C TYR A 79 18.12 -16.57 21.01
N ASN A 80 19.02 -16.19 20.11
CA ASN A 80 19.43 -16.95 18.94
C ASN A 80 20.90 -17.36 19.09
N GLU A 81 21.16 -18.64 19.30
CA GLU A 81 22.52 -19.13 19.54
C GLU A 81 23.41 -19.10 18.29
N ASP A 82 22.83 -19.18 17.09
CA ASP A 82 23.58 -19.13 15.84
C ASP A 82 24.12 -17.71 15.59
N ALA A 83 23.30 -16.69 15.88
CA ALA A 83 23.68 -15.28 15.77
C ALA A 83 24.44 -14.76 17.01
N LEU A 84 24.40 -15.49 18.12
CA LEU A 84 24.88 -15.06 19.44
C LEU A 84 24.23 -13.74 19.91
N ASP A 85 22.98 -13.51 19.55
CA ASP A 85 22.25 -12.25 19.80
C ASP A 85 20.78 -12.49 20.16
N TRP A 86 20.09 -11.44 20.60
CA TRP A 86 18.67 -11.42 20.94
C TRP A 86 17.84 -10.81 19.81
N ASP A 87 17.00 -11.63 19.19
CA ASP A 87 16.09 -11.20 18.12
C ASP A 87 14.78 -10.65 18.70
N GLU A 88 14.30 -9.52 18.18
CA GLU A 88 13.03 -8.93 18.62
C GLU A 88 11.82 -9.72 18.09
N LEU A 89 10.93 -10.12 18.99
CA LEU A 89 9.65 -10.71 18.63
C LEU A 89 8.58 -9.62 18.52
N MET A 90 8.13 -9.36 17.29
CA MET A 90 7.04 -8.43 17.04
C MET A 90 5.70 -9.01 17.55
N ILE A 91 5.14 -8.44 18.62
CA ILE A 91 3.80 -8.77 19.14
C ILE A 91 2.88 -7.57 18.94
N GLY A 92 1.81 -7.74 18.15
CA GLY A 92 0.71 -6.78 18.06
C GLY A 92 0.86 -5.67 17.00
N SER A 93 0.68 -6.05 15.74
CA SER A 93 0.01 -5.26 14.68
C SER A 93 0.47 -3.81 14.44
N SER A 94 1.75 -3.50 14.57
CA SER A 94 2.38 -2.35 13.91
C SER A 94 3.88 -2.61 13.77
N ILE A 95 4.44 -2.36 12.60
CA ILE A 95 5.89 -2.41 12.40
C ILE A 95 6.45 -1.07 12.89
N LYS A 96 7.33 -1.09 13.88
CA LYS A 96 8.08 0.08 14.35
C LYS A 96 9.47 0.05 13.72
N GLY A 97 9.59 0.47 12.47
CA GLY A 97 10.84 0.48 11.72
C GLY A 97 10.64 0.13 10.24
N ASP A 98 11.74 -0.15 9.56
CA ASP A 98 11.73 -0.56 8.16
C ASP A 98 11.45 -2.06 8.03
N LEU A 99 10.73 -2.45 6.97
CA LEU A 99 10.62 -3.83 6.54
C LEU A 99 11.63 -4.05 5.40
N ILE A 100 12.81 -4.57 5.74
CA ILE A 100 13.92 -4.76 4.79
C ILE A 100 14.14 -6.25 4.56
N PRO A 101 14.04 -6.77 3.32
CA PRO A 101 14.45 -8.14 3.01
C PRO A 101 15.97 -8.31 3.17
N ASP A 102 16.41 -9.45 3.66
CA ASP A 102 17.84 -9.79 3.86
C ASP A 102 18.56 -10.16 2.55
N THR A 103 17.82 -10.46 1.49
CA THR A 103 18.36 -10.76 0.16
C THR A 103 17.47 -10.20 -0.96
N ASP A 104 18.11 -9.80 -2.06
CA ASP A 104 17.43 -9.20 -3.21
C ASP A 104 16.56 -10.21 -3.95
N LEU A 105 15.39 -9.77 -4.41
CA LEU A 105 14.43 -10.54 -5.21
C LEU A 105 13.96 -11.90 -4.66
N ALA A 106 14.09 -12.16 -3.35
CA ALA A 106 13.71 -13.46 -2.77
C ALA A 106 12.30 -13.52 -2.17
N TYR A 107 11.70 -12.36 -1.84
CA TYR A 107 10.45 -12.30 -1.08
C TYR A 107 9.37 -11.50 -1.83
N THR A 108 8.11 -11.91 -1.63
CA THR A 108 6.93 -11.26 -2.19
C THR A 108 6.02 -10.79 -1.07
N VAL A 109 5.38 -9.62 -1.27
CA VAL A 109 4.33 -9.11 -0.39
C VAL A 109 2.97 -9.54 -0.93
N GLY A 110 2.35 -10.54 -0.29
CA GLY A 110 1.09 -11.15 -0.74
C GLY A 110 1.27 -12.22 -1.81
N ASP A 111 0.17 -12.72 -2.35
CA ASP A 111 0.13 -13.71 -3.44
C ASP A 111 -1.15 -13.56 -4.29
N ALA A 112 -1.39 -14.49 -5.22
CA ALA A 112 -2.54 -14.46 -6.13
C ALA A 112 -3.91 -14.56 -5.42
N THR A 113 -3.94 -15.08 -4.20
CA THR A 113 -5.13 -15.32 -3.37
C THR A 113 -5.19 -14.41 -2.14
N HIS A 114 -4.05 -13.93 -1.65
CA HIS A 114 -3.93 -13.07 -0.48
C HIS A 114 -3.34 -11.72 -0.88
N ARG A 115 -4.18 -10.69 -0.89
CA ARG A 115 -3.79 -9.32 -1.26
C ARG A 115 -4.16 -8.36 -0.14
N PHE A 116 -3.39 -7.30 -0.02
CA PHE A 116 -3.76 -6.16 0.80
C PHE A 116 -4.90 -5.40 0.12
N THR A 117 -5.88 -4.94 0.90
CA THR A 117 -6.99 -4.15 0.38
C THR A 117 -6.50 -2.83 -0.21
N GLU A 118 -5.59 -2.15 0.50
CA GLU A 118 -5.05 -0.84 0.14
C GLU A 118 -3.60 -0.70 0.63
N MET A 119 -2.84 0.19 -0.01
CA MET A 119 -1.51 0.60 0.41
C MET A 119 -1.50 2.12 0.65
N TRP A 120 -1.19 2.52 1.88
CA TRP A 120 -1.07 3.92 2.27
C TRP A 120 0.41 4.26 2.42
N ALA A 121 0.98 4.99 1.46
CA ALA A 121 2.38 5.38 1.46
C ALA A 121 2.56 6.80 0.90
N THR A 122 3.49 7.57 1.47
CA THR A 122 3.87 8.89 0.95
C THR A 122 4.54 8.79 -0.43
N THR A 123 5.27 7.70 -0.67
CA THR A 123 5.93 7.44 -1.95
C THR A 123 5.87 5.95 -2.23
N PHE A 124 5.44 5.60 -3.44
CA PHE A 124 5.51 4.24 -3.96
C PHE A 124 6.70 4.13 -4.91
N ASN A 125 7.64 3.23 -4.62
CA ASN A 125 8.76 2.91 -5.50
C ASN A 125 8.63 1.46 -5.99
N GLY A 126 8.16 1.29 -7.23
CA GLY A 126 7.95 0.00 -7.84
C GLY A 126 7.42 0.10 -9.27
N THR A 127 7.37 -1.04 -9.95
CA THR A 127 6.82 -1.12 -11.31
C THR A 127 5.36 -1.56 -11.25
N ALA A 128 4.43 -0.64 -11.57
CA ALA A 128 3.04 -0.99 -11.78
C ALA A 128 2.85 -1.64 -13.16
N THR A 129 2.39 -2.89 -13.20
CA THR A 129 2.19 -3.65 -14.46
C THR A 129 0.76 -3.57 -15.00
N SER A 130 -0.20 -3.15 -14.17
CA SER A 130 -1.60 -2.96 -14.54
C SER A 130 -2.28 -1.93 -13.62
N ALA A 131 -3.37 -1.35 -14.12
CA ALA A 131 -4.29 -0.49 -13.36
C ALA A 131 -5.73 -0.95 -13.62
N GLN A 132 -6.63 -0.73 -12.66
CA GLN A 132 -8.03 -1.13 -12.78
C GLN A 132 -8.77 -0.29 -13.84
N TYR A 133 -8.50 1.01 -13.85
CA TYR A 133 -9.04 1.94 -14.83
C TYR A 133 -7.93 2.41 -15.79
N ALA A 134 -8.31 2.95 -16.94
CA ALA A 134 -7.45 3.01 -18.11
C ALA A 134 -6.99 4.42 -18.51
N ASP A 135 -7.45 5.46 -17.82
CA ASP A 135 -7.12 6.85 -18.10
C ASP A 135 -6.15 7.47 -17.09
N LEU A 136 -5.28 8.32 -17.62
CA LEU A 136 -4.46 9.27 -16.89
C LEU A 136 -5.26 10.57 -16.78
N ALA A 137 -5.64 10.95 -15.57
CA ALA A 137 -6.41 12.16 -15.33
C ALA A 137 -5.81 13.00 -14.22
N GLU A 138 -5.94 14.30 -14.37
CA GLU A 138 -5.46 15.29 -13.41
C GLU A 138 -6.61 16.21 -13.00
N ARG A 139 -6.59 16.68 -11.76
CA ARG A 139 -7.56 17.66 -11.26
C ARG A 139 -7.24 19.06 -11.78
N TYR A 140 -8.25 19.74 -12.33
CA TYR A 140 -8.18 21.14 -12.79
C TYR A 140 -9.37 21.94 -12.27
N GLU A 141 -9.13 23.17 -11.83
CA GLU A 141 -10.14 24.08 -11.30
C GLU A 141 -11.16 24.49 -12.38
N ALA A 142 -12.42 24.09 -12.19
CA ALA A 142 -13.51 24.34 -13.12
C ALA A 142 -14.28 25.63 -12.80
N ASP A 143 -14.59 26.42 -13.82
CA ASP A 143 -15.36 27.67 -13.68
C ASP A 143 -16.89 27.46 -13.59
N ALA A 144 -17.36 26.24 -13.86
CA ALA A 144 -18.75 25.81 -13.74
C ALA A 144 -18.82 24.31 -13.39
N PRO A 145 -19.95 23.81 -12.87
CA PRO A 145 -20.13 22.38 -12.63
C PRO A 145 -19.98 21.55 -13.91
N LEU A 146 -19.21 20.48 -13.80
CA LEU A 146 -18.94 19.53 -14.89
C LEU A 146 -19.41 18.13 -14.52
N GLU A 147 -19.81 17.36 -15.53
CA GLU A 147 -20.33 16.00 -15.37
C GLU A 147 -19.48 14.99 -16.13
N ALA A 148 -19.51 13.73 -15.70
CA ALA A 148 -18.81 12.62 -16.35
C ALA A 148 -19.07 12.58 -17.88
N GLY A 149 -17.99 12.65 -18.64
CA GLY A 149 -17.97 12.64 -20.10
C GLY A 149 -18.17 14.00 -20.77
N ASP A 150 -18.26 15.10 -20.01
CA ASP A 150 -18.20 16.45 -20.57
C ASP A 150 -16.83 16.68 -21.23
N VAL A 151 -16.85 17.24 -22.44
CA VAL A 151 -15.65 17.71 -23.14
C VAL A 151 -15.32 19.13 -22.69
N VAL A 152 -14.07 19.34 -22.26
CA VAL A 152 -13.60 20.64 -21.74
C VAL A 152 -12.51 21.24 -22.63
N MET A 153 -12.30 22.54 -22.44
CA MET A 153 -11.23 23.33 -23.03
C MET A 153 -10.48 24.10 -21.93
N ILE A 154 -9.22 24.44 -22.18
CA ILE A 154 -8.47 25.35 -21.31
C ILE A 154 -9.07 26.75 -21.44
N GLY A 155 -9.26 27.42 -20.30
CA GLY A 155 -9.72 28.80 -20.23
C GLY A 155 -11.01 28.99 -19.44
N GLY A 156 -11.72 30.08 -19.73
CA GLY A 156 -12.82 30.56 -18.90
C GLY A 156 -12.34 31.45 -17.76
N ALA A 157 -13.08 31.49 -16.66
CA ALA A 157 -12.69 32.28 -15.48
C ALA A 157 -11.63 31.57 -14.60
N LYS A 158 -11.42 30.27 -14.82
CA LYS A 158 -10.51 29.39 -14.08
C LYS A 158 -9.62 28.60 -15.04
N GLU A 159 -9.21 27.38 -14.69
CA GLU A 159 -8.30 26.57 -15.51
C GLU A 159 -9.04 25.91 -16.68
N VAL A 160 -10.22 25.34 -16.42
CA VAL A 160 -11.01 24.63 -17.43
C VAL A 160 -12.46 25.11 -17.47
N THR A 161 -13.03 25.08 -18.67
CA THR A 161 -14.45 25.32 -18.91
C THR A 161 -15.02 24.34 -19.91
N LYS A 162 -16.36 24.25 -19.95
CA LYS A 162 -17.08 23.38 -20.86
C LYS A 162 -16.92 23.88 -22.30
N THR A 163 -16.68 22.99 -23.25
CA THR A 163 -16.68 23.38 -24.69
C THR A 163 -18.05 23.91 -25.09
N THR A 164 -18.11 24.98 -25.88
CA THR A 164 -19.39 25.56 -26.38
C THR A 164 -19.43 25.76 -27.89
N GLU A 165 -18.28 25.59 -28.56
CA GLU A 165 -18.12 25.83 -29.98
C GLU A 165 -17.71 24.55 -30.71
N ALA A 166 -18.38 24.26 -31.82
CA ALA A 166 -18.03 23.12 -32.62
C ALA A 166 -16.60 23.25 -33.16
N LYS A 167 -15.85 22.14 -33.10
CA LYS A 167 -14.49 22.03 -33.65
C LYS A 167 -13.49 23.03 -33.04
N SER A 168 -13.73 23.44 -31.79
CA SER A 168 -12.78 24.26 -31.04
C SER A 168 -11.38 23.61 -31.03
N THR A 169 -10.35 24.40 -31.29
CA THR A 169 -8.94 23.99 -31.21
C THR A 169 -8.38 24.01 -29.80
N GLU A 170 -9.14 24.55 -28.85
CA GLU A 170 -8.75 24.67 -27.44
C GLU A 170 -9.19 23.47 -26.60
N VAL A 171 -9.75 22.43 -27.24
CA VAL A 171 -10.14 21.19 -26.56
C VAL A 171 -8.96 20.62 -25.78
N PHE A 172 -9.22 20.24 -24.54
CA PHE A 172 -8.19 19.84 -23.59
C PHE A 172 -8.32 18.39 -23.16
N GLY A 173 -9.52 17.96 -22.82
CA GLY A 173 -9.76 16.61 -22.34
C GLY A 173 -11.23 16.33 -22.04
N ILE A 174 -11.47 15.26 -21.30
CA ILE A 174 -12.81 14.77 -20.98
C ILE A 174 -12.91 14.52 -19.48
N VAL A 175 -14.01 14.93 -18.87
CA VAL A 175 -14.23 14.74 -17.44
C VAL A 175 -14.38 13.25 -17.12
N SER A 176 -13.51 12.74 -16.25
CA SER A 176 -13.48 11.35 -15.77
C SER A 176 -13.93 11.27 -14.31
N THR A 177 -14.66 10.22 -13.97
CA THR A 177 -15.06 9.91 -12.58
C THR A 177 -14.47 8.59 -12.08
N ALA A 178 -13.65 7.93 -12.90
CA ALA A 178 -12.99 6.67 -12.53
C ALA A 178 -11.58 6.59 -13.17
N PRO A 179 -10.68 7.54 -12.85
CA PRO A 179 -9.34 7.56 -13.42
C PRO A 179 -8.47 6.39 -12.97
N GLY A 180 -7.64 5.87 -13.89
CA GLY A 180 -6.65 4.82 -13.63
C GLY A 180 -5.43 5.30 -12.87
N LEU A 181 -4.98 6.51 -13.21
CA LEU A 181 -3.97 7.24 -12.46
C LEU A 181 -4.48 8.65 -12.19
N MET A 182 -4.63 8.97 -10.91
CA MET A 182 -5.04 10.27 -10.39
C MET A 182 -3.83 11.14 -10.15
N LEU A 183 -3.73 12.25 -10.88
CA LEU A 183 -2.73 13.28 -10.66
C LEU A 183 -3.35 14.47 -9.92
N ASN A 184 -2.57 15.07 -9.02
CA ASN A 184 -2.99 16.23 -8.23
C ASN A 184 -4.30 15.99 -7.44
N SER A 185 -4.45 14.79 -6.86
CA SER A 185 -5.70 14.33 -6.22
C SER A 185 -6.20 15.21 -5.08
N GLU A 186 -5.28 15.94 -4.44
CA GLU A 186 -5.54 16.82 -3.28
C GLU A 186 -5.90 18.26 -3.67
N ALA A 187 -5.92 18.63 -4.97
CA ALA A 187 -6.21 20.00 -5.40
C ALA A 187 -7.64 20.48 -5.07
N GLY A 188 -8.58 19.54 -4.92
CA GLY A 188 -9.98 19.82 -4.59
C GLY A 188 -10.85 18.60 -4.79
N ASP A 189 -12.17 18.80 -4.72
CA ASP A 189 -13.16 17.75 -4.96
C ASP A 189 -13.68 17.77 -6.41
N ASP A 190 -14.56 16.84 -6.76
CA ASP A 190 -15.13 16.76 -8.13
C ASP A 190 -16.05 17.94 -8.46
N THR A 191 -16.48 18.71 -7.46
CA THR A 191 -17.31 19.91 -7.65
C THR A 191 -16.49 21.07 -8.18
N THR A 192 -15.27 21.23 -7.65
CA THR A 192 -14.41 22.38 -7.92
C THR A 192 -13.26 22.05 -8.85
N HIS A 193 -12.72 20.83 -8.76
CA HIS A 193 -11.54 20.37 -9.47
C HIS A 193 -11.71 18.96 -10.06
N PRO A 194 -12.69 18.71 -10.93
CA PRO A 194 -12.91 17.37 -11.49
C PRO A 194 -11.67 16.83 -12.20
N TYR A 195 -11.54 15.51 -12.23
CA TYR A 195 -10.50 14.86 -13.02
C TYR A 195 -10.77 15.03 -14.51
N ILE A 196 -9.79 15.54 -15.24
CA ILE A 196 -9.80 15.64 -16.70
C ILE A 196 -8.86 14.58 -17.26
N ALA A 197 -9.40 13.61 -18.00
CA ALA A 197 -8.65 12.60 -18.70
C ALA A 197 -7.85 13.23 -19.85
N LEU A 198 -6.52 13.07 -19.81
CA LEU A 198 -5.57 13.57 -20.79
C LEU A 198 -5.11 12.47 -21.76
N ALA A 199 -5.16 11.22 -21.31
CA ALA A 199 -4.83 10.05 -22.11
C ALA A 199 -5.56 8.82 -21.58
N GLY A 200 -5.87 7.87 -22.47
CA GLY A 200 -6.48 6.59 -22.09
C GLY A 200 -7.96 6.52 -22.42
N ARG A 201 -8.67 5.54 -21.84
CA ARG A 201 -10.07 5.26 -22.17
C ARG A 201 -11.01 5.94 -21.18
N VAL A 202 -11.98 6.68 -21.69
CA VAL A 202 -12.93 7.44 -20.88
C VAL A 202 -14.29 7.52 -21.60
N PRO A 203 -15.41 7.44 -20.87
CA PRO A 203 -16.73 7.72 -21.43
C PRO A 203 -16.83 9.19 -21.87
N VAL A 204 -17.40 9.44 -23.05
CA VAL A 204 -17.61 10.78 -23.60
C VAL A 204 -19.06 10.98 -24.03
N LYS A 205 -19.60 12.16 -23.77
CA LYS A 205 -20.91 12.57 -24.29
C LYS A 205 -20.78 12.90 -25.77
N VAL A 206 -21.64 12.31 -26.60
CA VAL A 206 -21.65 12.52 -28.05
C VAL A 206 -23.05 12.81 -28.57
N ILE A 207 -23.15 13.68 -29.58
CA ILE A 207 -24.37 13.93 -30.36
C ILE A 207 -24.22 13.36 -31.77
N GLY A 208 -25.32 12.83 -32.31
CA GLY A 208 -25.34 12.25 -33.64
C GLY A 208 -24.72 10.85 -33.72
N PRO A 209 -24.77 10.22 -34.90
CA PRO A 209 -24.12 8.95 -35.16
C PRO A 209 -22.59 9.06 -35.14
N VAL A 210 -21.92 8.04 -34.61
CA VAL A 210 -20.46 7.93 -34.54
C VAL A 210 -20.07 6.49 -34.88
N SER A 211 -19.07 6.31 -35.74
CA SER A 211 -18.51 4.99 -36.01
C SER A 211 -17.27 4.72 -35.16
N LYS A 212 -17.06 3.45 -34.79
CA LYS A 212 -15.86 3.00 -34.10
C LYS A 212 -14.59 3.41 -34.87
N GLY A 213 -13.64 4.01 -34.17
CA GLY A 213 -12.39 4.53 -34.73
C GLY A 213 -12.50 5.94 -35.34
N GLN A 214 -13.70 6.49 -35.47
CA GLN A 214 -13.92 7.85 -35.95
C GLN A 214 -13.38 8.86 -34.95
N ARG A 215 -12.74 9.91 -35.47
CA ARG A 215 -12.25 11.02 -34.65
C ARG A 215 -13.42 11.82 -34.10
N LEU A 216 -13.25 12.33 -32.88
CA LEU A 216 -14.22 13.16 -32.19
C LEU A 216 -13.71 14.59 -32.07
N VAL A 217 -14.61 15.53 -32.27
CA VAL A 217 -14.39 16.98 -32.11
C VAL A 217 -15.49 17.56 -31.23
N ALA A 218 -15.28 18.73 -30.62
CA ALA A 218 -16.34 19.40 -29.87
C ALA A 218 -17.54 19.73 -30.80
N SER A 219 -18.76 19.66 -30.27
CA SER A 219 -19.98 20.09 -30.97
C SER A 219 -20.41 21.50 -30.53
N ASN A 220 -21.53 21.99 -31.06
CA ASN A 220 -22.15 23.24 -30.58
C ASN A 220 -23.01 23.03 -29.31
N ILE A 221 -23.18 21.79 -28.86
CA ILE A 221 -23.84 21.49 -27.59
C ILE A 221 -22.77 21.46 -26.50
N ALA A 222 -23.01 22.21 -25.43
CA ALA A 222 -22.00 22.41 -24.41
C ALA A 222 -21.51 21.08 -23.82
N GLY A 223 -20.20 20.82 -23.87
CA GLY A 223 -19.58 19.63 -23.29
C GLY A 223 -19.82 18.34 -24.06
N VAL A 224 -20.40 18.41 -25.26
CA VAL A 224 -20.75 17.23 -26.06
C VAL A 224 -19.87 17.18 -27.31
N ALA A 225 -19.28 16.03 -27.58
CA ALA A 225 -18.52 15.79 -28.79
C ALA A 225 -19.43 15.38 -29.97
N MET A 226 -18.89 15.42 -31.18
CA MET A 226 -19.52 14.90 -32.38
C MET A 226 -18.49 14.21 -33.27
N ALA A 227 -18.98 13.40 -34.20
CA ALA A 227 -18.18 12.81 -35.25
C ALA A 227 -17.43 13.88 -36.07
N SER A 228 -16.12 13.69 -36.25
CA SER A 228 -15.32 14.50 -37.16
C SER A 228 -15.75 14.28 -38.60
N SER A 229 -15.68 15.36 -39.38
CA SER A 229 -15.88 15.37 -40.83
C SER A 229 -14.67 14.87 -41.62
N GLY A 230 -13.57 14.55 -40.93
CA GLY A 230 -12.32 14.06 -41.53
C GLY A 230 -11.37 15.14 -42.06
N LEU A 231 -11.82 16.41 -42.10
CA LEU A 231 -11.02 17.57 -42.52
C LEU A 231 -10.79 18.58 -41.37
N ASP A 232 -11.08 18.18 -40.15
CA ASP A 232 -10.96 19.05 -38.98
C ASP A 232 -9.50 19.25 -38.57
N ALA A 233 -9.19 20.40 -37.97
CA ALA A 233 -7.85 20.70 -37.51
C ALA A 233 -7.37 19.63 -36.51
N ALA A 234 -6.11 19.21 -36.61
CA ALA A 234 -5.54 18.21 -35.71
C ALA A 234 -5.63 18.61 -34.23
N LEU A 235 -5.63 19.91 -33.94
CA LEU A 235 -5.80 20.47 -32.59
C LEU A 235 -7.25 20.38 -32.08
N ALA A 236 -8.24 20.27 -32.97
CA ALA A 236 -9.64 20.11 -32.58
C ALA A 236 -10.02 18.66 -32.26
N ILE A 237 -9.11 17.71 -32.50
CA ILE A 237 -9.36 16.29 -32.26
C ILE A 237 -9.16 15.98 -30.78
N ILE A 238 -10.23 15.55 -30.13
CA ILE A 238 -10.23 15.14 -28.72
C ILE A 238 -9.65 13.72 -28.59
N GLY A 239 -10.05 12.84 -29.52
CA GLY A 239 -9.72 11.43 -29.47
C GLY A 239 -10.50 10.63 -30.51
N ARG A 240 -10.66 9.33 -30.26
CA ARG A 240 -11.36 8.41 -31.17
C ARG A 240 -12.40 7.58 -30.44
N ALA A 241 -13.52 7.34 -31.10
CA ALA A 241 -14.56 6.43 -30.60
C ALA A 241 -14.05 4.98 -30.53
N LEU A 242 -14.42 4.26 -29.48
CA LEU A 242 -14.11 2.83 -29.30
C LEU A 242 -15.29 1.91 -29.64
N GLU A 243 -16.45 2.49 -29.89
CA GLU A 243 -17.70 1.80 -30.23
C GLU A 243 -18.56 2.62 -31.20
N ASP A 244 -19.57 1.97 -31.77
CA ASP A 244 -20.53 2.60 -32.67
C ASP A 244 -21.71 3.19 -31.89
N LYS A 245 -22.24 4.32 -32.38
CA LYS A 245 -23.52 4.89 -31.98
C LYS A 245 -24.32 5.25 -33.22
N THR A 246 -25.54 4.75 -33.31
CA THR A 246 -26.38 4.88 -34.52
C THR A 246 -27.51 5.89 -34.36
N THR A 247 -27.75 6.39 -33.15
CA THR A 247 -28.84 7.34 -32.85
C THR A 247 -28.41 8.78 -33.08
N ASP A 248 -29.36 9.66 -33.41
CA ASP A 248 -29.09 11.09 -33.57
C ASP A 248 -29.03 11.83 -32.22
N GLU A 249 -29.77 11.36 -31.22
CA GLU A 249 -29.87 11.98 -29.89
C GLU A 249 -28.56 11.95 -29.10
N ALA A 250 -28.42 12.82 -28.09
CA ALA A 250 -27.24 12.80 -27.24
C ALA A 250 -27.14 11.48 -26.46
N GLY A 251 -25.93 10.93 -26.36
CA GLY A 251 -25.66 9.70 -25.60
C GLY A 251 -24.22 9.68 -25.09
N LYS A 252 -23.85 8.59 -24.41
CA LYS A 252 -22.46 8.35 -24.02
C LYS A 252 -21.88 7.20 -24.84
N ILE A 253 -20.62 7.34 -25.22
CA ILE A 253 -19.83 6.24 -25.78
C ILE A 253 -18.47 6.18 -25.10
N GLU A 254 -17.79 5.03 -25.17
CA GLU A 254 -16.37 4.92 -24.84
C GLU A 254 -15.49 5.55 -25.93
N ALA A 255 -14.54 6.38 -25.52
CA ALA A 255 -13.52 6.95 -26.39
C ALA A 255 -12.12 6.78 -25.80
N VAL A 256 -11.12 6.86 -26.67
CA VAL A 256 -9.72 6.95 -26.28
C VAL A 256 -9.21 8.37 -26.54
N VAL A 257 -8.71 9.02 -25.49
CA VAL A 257 -8.14 10.38 -25.50
C VAL A 257 -6.63 10.29 -25.64
N GLY A 258 -6.01 11.32 -26.24
CA GLY A 258 -4.56 11.41 -26.43
C GLY A 258 -4.02 10.70 -27.68
N VAL A 259 -4.86 10.00 -28.43
CA VAL A 259 -4.53 9.40 -29.74
C VAL A 259 -5.00 10.30 -30.88
N LYS A 260 -4.04 10.95 -31.55
CA LYS A 260 -4.30 11.84 -32.69
C LYS A 260 -4.54 11.09 -34.01
#